data_AF-A0A933IHQ3-F1
#
_entry.id   AF-A0A933IHQ3-F1
#
_cell.length_a   1.000
_cell.length_b   1.000
_cell.length_c   1.000
_cell.angle_alpha   90.00
_cell.angle_beta   90.00
_cell.angle_gamma   90.00
#
_symmetry.space_group_name_H-M   'P 1'
#
loop_
_entity.id
_entity.type
_entity.pdbx_description
1 polymer ?
#
loop_
_entity_poly.entity_id
_entity_poly.type
_entity_poly.pdbx_seq_one_letter_code
_entity_poly.pdbx_strand_id
1 'polypeptide(L)'
;MLDKYDRGILTLIQKLTCCHQPYQVVAEQVGLSEEEVLARIKGYIRDGLIRRMGITINHFLVGFDANAMVAWKVKAQDVDRVGESLAALPCITHCYERGVDN
;
A
#
# COMPACT_ATOMS: atom_id res chain seq x y z
N MET A 1 10.48 -14.07 -12.98
CA MET A 1 10.92 -12.79 -13.58
C MET A 1 9.71 -12.17 -14.23
N LEU A 2 9.49 -10.85 -14.06
CA LEU A 2 8.32 -10.20 -14.64
C LEU A 2 8.45 -10.11 -16.16
N ASP A 3 7.42 -10.49 -16.89
CA ASP A 3 7.33 -10.40 -18.34
C ASP A 3 6.62 -9.12 -18.82
N LYS A 4 6.40 -9.03 -20.14
CA LYS A 4 5.82 -7.85 -20.77
C LYS A 4 4.37 -7.55 -20.36
N TYR A 5 3.63 -8.53 -19.85
CA TYR A 5 2.22 -8.37 -19.46
C TYR A 5 2.08 -7.96 -18.00
N ASP A 6 3.00 -8.40 -17.14
CA ASP A 6 2.88 -8.24 -15.70
C ASP A 6 2.76 -6.77 -15.27
N ARG A 7 3.50 -5.87 -15.92
CA ARG A 7 3.40 -4.43 -15.63
C ARG A 7 2.01 -3.87 -15.95
N GLY A 8 1.39 -4.33 -17.04
CA GLY A 8 0.03 -3.95 -17.43
C GLY A 8 -0.99 -4.42 -16.39
N ILE A 9 -0.93 -5.70 -16.03
CA ILE A 9 -1.80 -6.31 -15.01
C ILE A 9 -1.66 -5.56 -13.69
N LEU A 10 -0.43 -5.40 -13.17
CA LEU A 10 -0.16 -4.72 -11.90
C LEU A 10 -0.63 -3.26 -11.88
N THR A 11 -0.56 -2.56 -13.01
CA THR A 11 -1.04 -1.18 -13.12
C THR A 11 -2.56 -1.10 -13.05
N LEU A 12 -3.25 -1.98 -13.78
CA LEU A 12 -4.71 -1.96 -13.87
C LEU A 12 -5.38 -2.43 -12.57
N ILE A 13 -4.85 -3.45 -11.90
CA ILE A 13 -5.44 -3.96 -10.65
C ILE A 13 -5.33 -2.97 -9.48
N GLN A 14 -4.38 -2.03 -9.50
CA GLN A 14 -4.28 -0.97 -8.49
C GLN A 14 -5.45 0.03 -8.58
N LYS A 15 -6.11 0.10 -9.73
CA LYS A 15 -7.27 0.95 -9.99
C LYS A 15 -8.39 0.10 -10.60
N LEU A 16 -8.68 -1.03 -9.96
CA LEU A 16 -9.65 -1.99 -10.46
C LEU A 16 -11.03 -1.34 -10.57
N THR A 17 -11.59 -1.34 -11.78
CA THR A 17 -12.92 -0.82 -12.05
C THR A 17 -13.97 -1.65 -11.33
N CYS A 18 -14.92 -1.00 -10.65
CA CYS A 18 -16.06 -1.67 -10.04
C CYS A 18 -17.09 -2.00 -11.12
N CYS A 19 -17.08 -3.24 -11.63
CA CYS A 19 -18.04 -3.76 -12.60
C CYS A 19 -18.27 -5.28 -12.37
N HIS A 20 -19.15 -5.90 -13.16
CA HIS A 20 -19.52 -7.31 -12.99
C HIS A 20 -18.35 -8.27 -13.27
N GLN A 21 -17.47 -7.96 -14.23
CA GLN A 21 -16.32 -8.79 -14.61
C GLN A 21 -15.03 -7.94 -14.66
N PRO A 22 -14.49 -7.55 -13.50
CA PRO A 22 -13.38 -6.61 -13.44
C PRO A 22 -12.07 -7.19 -14.00
N TYR A 23 -11.86 -8.50 -13.88
CA TYR A 23 -10.64 -9.15 -14.38
C TYR A 23 -10.70 -9.41 -15.88
N GLN A 24 -11.88 -9.68 -16.44
CA GLN A 24 -12.12 -9.67 -17.88
C GLN A 24 -11.73 -8.32 -18.52
N VAL A 25 -12.12 -7.20 -17.89
CA VAL A 25 -11.73 -5.86 -18.37
C VAL A 25 -10.21 -5.67 -18.36
N VAL A 26 -9.52 -6.20 -17.35
CA VAL A 26 -8.05 -6.19 -17.30
C VAL A 26 -7.47 -7.03 -18.43
N ALA A 27 -8.01 -8.23 -18.63
CA ALA A 27 -7.57 -9.19 -19.64
C ALA A 27 -7.67 -8.62 -21.06
N GLU A 28 -8.79 -7.98 -21.39
CA GLU A 28 -9.00 -7.30 -22.67
C GLU A 28 -7.97 -6.19 -22.92
N GLN A 29 -7.62 -5.42 -21.88
CA GLN A 29 -6.67 -4.31 -22.00
C GLN A 29 -5.21 -4.77 -22.15
N VAL A 30 -4.84 -5.90 -21.55
CA VAL A 30 -3.48 -6.46 -21.66
C VAL A 30 -3.33 -7.47 -22.79
N GLY A 31 -4.43 -7.88 -23.42
CA GLY A 31 -4.45 -8.85 -24.52
C GLY A 31 -4.22 -10.30 -24.05
N LEU A 32 -4.80 -10.69 -22.91
CA LEU A 32 -4.75 -12.05 -22.36
C LEU A 32 -6.17 -12.57 -22.10
N SER A 33 -6.30 -13.86 -21.75
CA SER A 33 -7.55 -14.39 -21.22
C SER A 33 -7.72 -14.04 -19.73
N GLU A 34 -8.96 -14.04 -19.24
CA GLU A 34 -9.25 -13.79 -17.83
C GLU A 34 -8.60 -14.84 -16.92
N GLU A 35 -8.54 -16.11 -17.35
CA GLU A 35 -7.91 -17.19 -16.59
C GLU A 35 -6.41 -16.95 -16.40
N GLU A 36 -5.72 -16.49 -17.44
CA GLU A 36 -4.28 -16.19 -17.39
C GLU A 36 -4.01 -15.00 -16.46
N VAL A 37 -4.83 -13.93 -16.54
CA VAL A 37 -4.75 -12.79 -15.62
C VAL A 37 -4.97 -13.22 -14.17
N LEU A 38 -5.99 -14.03 -13.91
CA LEU A 38 -6.27 -14.54 -12.56
C LEU A 38 -5.16 -15.45 -12.03
N ALA A 39 -4.61 -16.33 -12.88
CA ALA A 39 -3.50 -17.20 -12.51
C ALA A 39 -2.25 -16.39 -12.11
N ARG A 40 -1.95 -15.34 -12.88
CA ARG A 40 -0.85 -14.41 -12.60
C ARG A 40 -1.06 -13.61 -11.31
N ILE A 41 -2.25 -13.05 -11.10
CA ILE A 41 -2.59 -12.33 -9.86
C ILE A 41 -2.40 -13.23 -8.64
N LYS A 42 -2.87 -14.48 -8.71
CA LYS A 42 -2.66 -15.47 -7.63
C LYS A 42 -1.16 -15.75 -7.41
N GLY A 43 -0.39 -15.84 -8.49
CA GLY A 43 1.08 -15.96 -8.44
C GLY A 43 1.72 -14.77 -7.71
N TYR A 44 1.37 -13.53 -8.06
CA TYR A 44 1.93 -12.34 -7.42
C TYR A 44 1.62 -12.26 -5.93
N ILE A 45 0.43 -12.70 -5.51
CA ILE A 45 0.07 -12.75 -4.08
C ILE A 45 0.94 -13.79 -3.37
N ARG A 46 1.04 -15.00 -3.93
CA ARG A 46 1.85 -16.09 -3.36
C ARG A 46 3.33 -15.71 -3.27
N ASP A 47 3.86 -15.04 -4.28
CA ASP A 47 5.27 -14.69 -4.38
C ASP A 47 5.59 -13.37 -3.62
N GLY A 48 4.60 -12.77 -2.96
CA GLY A 48 4.76 -11.58 -2.10
C GLY A 48 4.88 -10.25 -2.86
N LEU A 49 4.72 -10.26 -4.18
CA LEU A 49 4.72 -9.04 -5.01
C LEU A 49 3.48 -8.18 -4.73
N ILE A 50 2.32 -8.82 -4.52
CA ILE A 50 1.11 -8.16 -4.00
C ILE A 50 0.96 -8.56 -2.53
N ARG A 51 1.22 -7.62 -1.62
CA ARG A 51 1.09 -7.87 -0.17
C ARG A 51 -0.34 -8.05 0.29
N ARG A 52 -1.28 -7.31 -0.32
CA ARG A 52 -2.70 -7.33 0.05
C ARG A 52 -3.57 -6.90 -1.13
N MET A 53 -4.64 -7.66 -1.36
CA MET A 53 -5.79 -7.25 -2.17
C MET A 53 -6.93 -6.89 -1.22
N GLY A 54 -7.56 -5.73 -1.43
CA GLY A 54 -8.65 -5.28 -0.58
C GLY A 54 -9.18 -3.92 -0.97
N ILE A 55 -10.08 -3.40 -0.16
CA ILE A 55 -10.74 -2.11 -0.36
C ILE A 55 -10.03 -1.06 0.47
N THR A 56 -9.73 0.09 -0.13
CA THR A 56 -9.30 1.29 0.58
C THR A 56 -10.53 2.11 0.92
N ILE A 57 -10.79 2.30 2.21
CA ILE A 57 -11.89 3.12 2.71
C ILE A 57 -11.37 4.54 2.93
N ASN A 58 -12.18 5.54 2.58
CA ASN A 58 -11.87 6.93 2.91
C ASN A 58 -11.98 7.12 4.44
N HIS A 59 -10.85 7.35 5.12
CA HIS A 59 -10.79 7.48 6.59
C HIS A 59 -11.61 8.67 7.13
N PHE A 60 -11.84 9.71 6.32
CA PHE A 60 -12.73 10.82 6.69
C PHE A 60 -14.19 10.38 6.84
N LEU A 61 -14.63 9.38 6.07
CA LEU A 61 -15.99 8.85 6.16
C LEU A 61 -16.20 7.94 7.38
N VAL A 62 -15.13 7.60 8.11
CA VAL A 62 -15.18 6.72 9.29
C VAL A 62 -14.72 7.41 10.58
N GLY A 63 -14.78 8.75 10.61
CA GLY A 63 -14.64 9.54 11.84
C GLY A 63 -13.22 10.01 12.20
N PHE A 64 -12.27 9.96 11.25
CA PHE A 64 -10.97 10.61 11.41
C PHE A 64 -10.96 11.97 10.70
N ASP A 65 -11.04 13.06 11.46
CA ASP A 65 -11.21 14.40 10.90
C ASP A 65 -9.93 15.01 10.30
N ALA A 66 -8.76 14.63 10.82
CA ALA A 66 -7.49 15.15 10.35
C ALA A 66 -6.31 14.19 10.65
N ASN A 67 -5.32 14.21 9.76
CA ASN A 67 -3.99 13.65 10.02
C ASN A 67 -3.03 14.79 10.36
N ALA A 68 -2.18 14.59 11.37
CA ALA A 68 -1.13 15.54 11.74
C ALA A 68 0.26 14.90 11.54
N MET A 69 1.16 15.63 10.89
CA MET A 69 2.57 15.28 10.82
C MET A 69 3.36 16.29 11.64
N VAL A 70 4.08 15.82 12.65
CA VAL A 70 4.87 16.66 13.56
C VAL A 70 6.31 16.18 13.55
N ALA A 71 7.25 17.13 13.43
CA ALA A 71 8.68 16.86 13.52
C ALA A 71 9.22 17.42 14.84
N TRP A 72 9.97 16.60 15.58
CA TRP A 72 10.58 16.96 16.85
C TRP A 72 12.10 17.03 16.71
N LYS A 73 12.72 18.07 17.26
CA LYS A 73 14.18 18.12 17.40
C LYS A 73 14.58 17.41 18.68
N VAL A 74 15.15 16.22 18.56
CA VAL A 74 15.58 15.37 19.68
C VAL A 74 17.09 15.21 19.63
N LYS A 75 17.76 15.17 20.79
CA LYS A 75 19.19 14.86 20.87
C LYS A 75 19.39 13.39 20.55
N ALA A 76 20.48 13.03 19.85
CA ALA A 76 20.74 11.63 19.44
C ALA A 76 20.62 10.61 20.58
N GLN A 77 21.17 10.93 21.75
CA GLN A 77 21.12 10.10 22.96
C GLN A 77 19.70 9.87 23.54
N ASP A 78 18.73 10.71 23.17
CA ASP A 78 17.35 10.69 23.67
C ASP A 78 16.36 10.09 22.66
N VAL A 79 16.82 9.74 21.45
CA VAL A 79 15.92 9.33 20.34
C VAL A 79 15.08 8.11 20.72
N ASP A 80 15.71 7.03 21.20
CA ASP A 80 14.99 5.80 21.55
C ASP A 80 13.94 6.05 22.64
N ARG A 81 14.35 6.70 23.74
CA ARG A 81 13.47 7.03 24.86
C ARG A 81 12.28 7.88 24.44
N VAL A 82 12.51 8.92 23.63
CA VAL A 82 11.43 9.79 23.15
C VAL A 82 10.55 9.06 22.14
N GLY A 83 11.15 8.28 21.25
CA GLY A 83 10.44 7.48 20.25
C GLY A 83 9.51 6.45 20.87
N GLU A 84 9.96 5.72 21.89
CA GLU A 84 9.13 4.77 22.64
C GLU A 84 7.95 5.46 23.33
N SER A 85 8.19 6.59 23.99
CA SER A 85 7.12 7.36 24.63
C SER A 85 6.07 7.87 23.63
N LEU A 86 6.50 8.30 22.43
CA LEU A 86 5.59 8.74 21.37
C LEU A 86 4.83 7.57 20.75
N ALA A 87 5.51 6.47 20.44
CA ALA A 87 4.90 5.28 19.84
C ALA A 87 3.85 4.62 20.76
N ALA A 88 3.95 4.82 22.08
CA ALA A 88 2.97 4.35 23.05
C ALA A 88 1.64 5.15 23.03
N LEU A 89 1.61 6.33 22.40
CA LEU A 89 0.39 7.14 22.32
C LEU A 89 -0.58 6.56 21.29
N PRO A 90 -1.85 6.26 21.66
CA PRO A 90 -2.81 5.63 20.75
C PRO A 90 -3.10 6.41 19.46
N CYS A 91 -2.90 7.72 19.46
CA CYS A 91 -3.10 8.58 18.30
C CYS A 91 -1.90 8.59 17.33
N ILE A 92 -0.74 8.07 17.75
CA ILE A 92 0.46 8.01 16.91
C ILE A 92 0.52 6.63 16.25
N THR A 93 0.20 6.60 14.96
CA THR A 93 0.23 5.36 14.17
C THR A 93 1.61 5.01 13.64
N HIS A 94 2.46 6.03 13.44
CA HIS A 94 3.82 5.86 12.92
C HIS A 94 4.75 6.89 13.57
N CYS A 95 5.92 6.42 14.03
CA CYS A 95 6.97 7.26 14.58
C CYS A 95 8.30 6.82 13.96
N TYR A 96 9.02 7.74 13.32
CA TYR A 96 10.25 7.44 12.61
C TYR A 96 11.37 8.35 13.10
N GLU A 97 12.53 7.76 13.38
CA GLU A 97 13.78 8.52 13.36
C GLU A 97 14.15 8.80 11.91
N ARG A 98 14.41 10.08 11.61
CA ARG A 98 14.91 10.49 10.30
C ARG A 98 16.20 11.26 10.50
N GLY A 99 17.31 10.60 10.17
CA GLY A 99 18.61 11.26 10.10
C GLY A 99 18.55 12.42 9.12
N VAL A 100 19.10 13.56 9.54
CA VAL A 100 19.37 14.69 8.64
C VAL A 100 20.88 14.69 8.48
N ASP A 101 21.36 14.28 7.30
CA ASP A 101 22.76 14.46 6.95
C ASP A 101 23.03 15.98 6.94
N ASN A 102 23.94 16.42 7.82
CA ASN A 102 24.45 17.80 7.82
C ASN A 102 25.61 17.94 6.84
#